data_AF-A0A2N2FEI6-F1
#
_entry.id   AF-A0A2N2FEI6-F1
#
_cell.length_a   1.000
_cell.length_b   1.000
_cell.length_c   1.000
_cell.angle_alpha   90.00
_cell.angle_beta   90.00
_cell.angle_gamma   90.00
#
_symmetry.space_group_name_H-M   'P 1'
#
loop_
_entity.id
_entity.type
_entity.pdbx_description
1 polymer ?
#
loop_
_entity_poly.entity_id
_entity_poly.type
_entity_poly.pdbx_seq_one_letter_code
_entity_poly.pdbx_strand_id
1 'polypeptide(L)' 'MNRAGKRTIFQKKYVRTEPLQESSPQGYCDAASRAMQHLSREIISDIYSAIKNASPSAADSP' A
#
# COMPACT_ATOMS: atom_id res chain seq x y z
N MET A 1 -18.64 3.36 27.56
CA MET A 1 -17.24 2.95 27.29
C MET A 1 -17.17 2.50 25.84
N ASN A 2 -16.84 3.40 24.91
CA ASN A 2 -16.85 3.12 23.48
C ASN A 2 -15.72 2.15 23.11
N ARG A 3 -16.04 0.87 22.94
CA ARG A 3 -15.18 -0.04 22.17
C ARG A 3 -15.28 0.41 20.72
N ALA A 4 -14.31 1.19 20.25
CA ALA A 4 -14.16 1.41 18.82
C ALA A 4 -14.05 0.03 18.16
N GLY A 5 -15.11 -0.41 17.47
CA GLY A 5 -15.12 -1.68 16.78
C GLY A 5 -13.97 -1.70 15.77
N LYS A 6 -13.24 -2.81 15.67
CA LYS A 6 -12.20 -2.97 14.63
C LYS A 6 -12.89 -2.89 13.27
N ARG A 7 -12.78 -1.75 12.58
CA ARG A 7 -13.28 -1.55 11.21
C ARG A 7 -12.11 -1.62 10.24
N THR A 8 -12.20 -2.49 9.24
CA THR A 8 -11.25 -2.48 8.12
C THR A 8 -11.51 -1.24 7.26
N ILE A 9 -10.52 -0.36 7.16
CA ILE A 9 -10.60 0.88 6.37
C ILE A 9 -10.14 0.66 4.93
N PHE A 10 -9.18 -0.26 4.74
CA PHE A 10 -8.59 -0.53 3.44
C PHE A 10 -8.00 -1.94 3.40
N GLN A 11 -8.19 -2.63 2.28
CA GLN A 11 -7.56 -3.90 1.97
C GLN A 11 -7.39 -3.99 0.45
N LYS A 12 -6.17 -4.27 0.00
CA LYS A 12 -5.85 -4.46 -1.42
C LYS A 12 -4.74 -5.52 -1.54
N LYS A 13 -4.81 -6.33 -2.59
CA LYS A 13 -3.76 -7.28 -2.94
C LYS A 13 -2.79 -6.60 -3.91
N TYR A 14 -1.50 -6.71 -3.64
CA TYR A 14 -0.44 -6.13 -4.45
C TYR A 14 0.35 -7.22 -5.16
N VAL A 15 0.56 -7.07 -6.47
CA VAL A 15 1.37 -7.97 -7.30
C VAL A 15 2.14 -7.12 -8.31
N ARG A 16 3.45 -7.34 -8.38
CA ARG A 16 4.32 -6.77 -9.40
C ARG A 16 5.30 -7.81 -9.90
N THR A 17 5.60 -7.71 -11.18
CA THR A 17 6.57 -8.54 -11.89
C THR A 17 7.62 -7.62 -12.48
N GLU A 18 8.88 -7.91 -12.21
CA GLU A 18 10.02 -7.20 -12.75
C GLU A 18 10.84 -8.14 -13.63
N PRO A 19 11.42 -7.64 -14.74
CA PRO A 19 12.26 -8.46 -15.58
C PRO A 19 13.52 -8.89 -14.81
N LEU A 20 13.85 -10.17 -14.97
CA LEU A 20 15.09 -10.76 -14.50
C LEU A 20 16.16 -10.54 -15.58
N GLN A 21 17.07 -9.58 -15.37
CA GLN A 21 18.12 -9.27 -16.33
C GLN A 21 19.18 -10.39 -16.41
N GLU A 22 19.46 -11.03 -15.29
CA GLU A 22 20.39 -12.14 -15.17
C GLU A 22 19.82 -13.19 -14.23
N SER A 23 19.95 -14.48 -14.59
CA SER A 23 19.54 -15.60 -13.75
C SER A 23 20.59 -15.95 -12.69
N SER A 24 21.03 -14.94 -11.93
CA SER A 24 21.98 -15.06 -10.82
C SER A 24 21.31 -14.72 -9.50
N PRO A 25 21.84 -15.18 -8.34
CA PRO A 25 21.29 -14.79 -7.02
C PRO A 25 21.15 -13.28 -6.88
N GLN A 26 22.11 -12.51 -7.40
CA GLN A 26 22.05 -11.05 -7.42
C GLN A 26 20.91 -10.53 -8.31
N GLY A 27 20.76 -11.07 -9.52
CA GLY A 27 19.68 -10.67 -10.44
C GLY A 27 18.28 -10.87 -9.84
N TYR A 28 18.06 -11.95 -9.07
CA TYR A 28 16.81 -12.16 -8.34
C TYR A 28 16.59 -11.11 -7.25
N CYS A 29 17.62 -10.82 -6.45
CA CYS A 29 17.55 -9.77 -5.43
C CYS A 29 17.27 -8.39 -6.03
N ASP A 30 17.86 -8.08 -7.18
CA ASP A 30 17.67 -6.81 -7.87
C ASP A 30 16.24 -6.68 -8.43
N ALA A 31 15.71 -7.74 -9.04
CA ALA A 31 14.33 -7.77 -9.53
C ALA A 31 13.32 -7.63 -8.37
N ALA A 32 13.54 -8.34 -7.27
CA ALA A 32 12.72 -8.21 -6.07
C ALA A 32 12.79 -6.79 -5.47
N SER A 33 13.98 -6.20 -5.42
CA SER A 33 14.19 -4.84 -4.89
C SER A 33 13.45 -3.79 -5.73
N ARG A 34 13.48 -3.90 -7.06
CA ARG A 34 12.69 -3.05 -7.96
C ARG A 34 11.20 -3.22 -7.72
N ALA A 35 10.71 -4.47 -7.63
CA ALA A 35 9.30 -4.75 -7.39
C ALA A 35 8.83 -4.12 -6.07
N MET A 36 9.63 -4.23 -5.01
CA MET A 36 9.36 -3.62 -3.71
C MET A 36 9.40 -2.09 -3.73
N GLN A 37 10.29 -1.49 -4.52
CA GLN A 37 10.32 -0.03 -4.69
C GLN A 37 9.03 0.49 -5.34
N HIS A 38 8.49 -0.23 -6.33
CA HIS A 38 7.21 0.11 -6.94
C HIS A 38 6.04 -0.11 -5.98
N LEU A 39 6.00 -1.27 -5.33
CA LEU A 39 4.92 -1.62 -4.40
C LEU A 39 4.87 -0.72 -3.18
N SER A 40 6.01 -0.37 -2.59
CA SER A 40 6.06 0.52 -1.41
C SER A 40 5.41 1.87 -1.69
N ARG A 41 5.69 2.48 -2.86
CA ARG A 41 5.08 3.75 -3.27
C ARG A 41 3.56 3.62 -3.45
N GLU A 42 3.11 2.54 -4.10
CA GLU A 42 1.67 2.27 -4.29
C GLU A 42 0.94 2.08 -2.95
N ILE A 43 1.51 1.25 -2.06
CA ILE A 43 0.96 0.97 -0.74
C ILE A 43 0.82 2.26 0.08
N ILE A 44 1.86 3.09 0.13
CA ILE A 44 1.86 4.34 0.90
C ILE A 44 0.77 5.29 0.37
N SER A 45 0.69 5.45 -0.94
CA SER A 45 -0.30 6.31 -1.60
C SER A 45 -1.73 5.83 -1.33
N ASP A 46 -1.96 4.52 -1.44
CA ASP A 46 -3.28 3.92 -1.24
C ASP A 46 -3.74 4.02 0.22
N ILE A 47 -2.84 3.78 1.18
CA ILE A 47 -3.13 3.93 2.61
C ILE A 47 -3.47 5.39 2.93
N TYR A 48 -2.66 6.34 2.47
CA TYR A 48 -2.91 7.76 2.68
C TYR A 48 -4.29 8.16 2.13
N SER A 49 -4.58 7.75 0.89
CA SER A 49 -5.85 8.06 0.22
C SER A 49 -7.03 7.44 0.95
N ALA A 50 -6.92 6.19 1.39
CA ALA A 50 -7.97 5.51 2.12
C ALA A 50 -8.27 6.17 3.47
N ILE A 51 -7.24 6.59 4.22
CA ILE A 51 -7.42 7.30 5.50
C ILE A 51 -8.03 8.68 5.24
N LYS A 52 -7.51 9.44 4.28
CA LYS A 52 -8.01 10.77 3.92
C LYS A 52 -9.50 10.74 3.56
N ASN A 53 -9.93 9.71 2.83
CA ASN A 53 -11.32 9.57 2.39
C ASN A 53 -12.23 8.91 3.44
N ALA A 54 -11.67 8.17 4.39
CA ALA A 54 -12.42 7.57 5.49
C ALA A 54 -12.62 8.53 6.68
N SER A 55 -11.82 9.60 6.76
CA SER A 55 -12.04 10.66 7.73
C SER A 55 -13.33 11.40 7.38
N PRO A 56 -14.28 11.56 8.32
CA PRO A 56 -15.42 12.41 8.09
C PRO A 56 -14.88 13.81 7.79
N SER A 57 -15.15 14.31 6.58
CA SER A 57 -14.85 15.69 6.23
C SER A 57 -15.48 16.59 7.28
N ALA A 58 -14.78 17.65 7.69
CA ALA A 58 -15.29 18.74 8.51
C ALA A 58 -16.37 19.56 7.77
N ALA A 59 -17.35 18.88 7.17
CA ALA A 59 -18.53 19.44 6.53
C ALA A 59 -19.78 19.34 7.42
N ASP A 60 -19.69 18.68 8.57
CA ASP A 60 -20.66 18.76 9.64
C ASP A 60 -20.14 19.72 10.73
N SER A 61 -20.14 21.02 10.42
CA SER A 61 -20.21 22.06 11.45
C SER A 61 -21.63 22.65 11.40
N PRO A 62 -22.30 22.80 12.56
CA PRO A 62 -23.71 23.17 12.66
C PRO A 62 -24.04 24.57 12.14
#